data_AF-A0A0A2USE0-F1
#
_entry.id   AF-A0A0A2USE0-F1
#
_cell.length_a   1.000
_cell.length_b   1.000
_cell.length_c   1.000
_cell.angle_alpha   90.00
_cell.angle_beta   90.00
_cell.angle_gamma   90.00
#
_symmetry.space_group_name_H-M   'P 1'
#
loop_
_entity.id
_entity.type
_entity.pdbx_description
1 polymer ?
#
loop_
_entity_poly.entity_id
_entity_poly.type
_entity_poly.pdbx_seq_one_letter_code
_entity_poly.pdbx_strand_id
1 'polypeptide(L)'
;MTEVDSAMTLYILFMIIATFVSFTYGSIMIRKTGLFQQGVLIAGTLNFLLGLGALMGWFFFAGAINEFLLFGGLVLGIGLLIAGEAVLVAILLLKRKKWLQIYHDS
;
A
#
# COMPACT_ATOMS: atom_id res chain seq x y z
N MET A 1 -21.78 -15.88 -1.47
CA MET A 1 -20.39 -15.55 -1.86
C MET A 1 -19.69 -16.84 -2.22
N THR A 2 -19.07 -16.88 -3.40
CA THR A 2 -18.19 -17.98 -3.78
C THR A 2 -16.82 -17.84 -3.09
N GLU A 3 -16.01 -18.90 -3.13
CA GLU A 3 -14.63 -18.84 -2.63
C GLU A 3 -13.80 -17.78 -3.36
N VAL A 4 -14.02 -17.65 -4.68
CA VAL A 4 -13.36 -16.63 -5.52
C VAL A 4 -13.75 -15.21 -5.10
N ASP A 5 -15.04 -14.95 -4.86
CA ASP A 5 -15.50 -13.63 -4.41
C ASP A 5 -14.86 -13.23 -3.08
N SER A 6 -14.74 -14.21 -2.18
CA SER A 6 -14.18 -14.02 -0.84
C SER A 6 -12.68 -13.74 -0.92
N ALA A 7 -11.95 -14.50 -1.73
CA ALA A 7 -10.52 -14.30 -1.96
C ALA A 7 -10.23 -12.95 -2.63
N MET A 8 -11.03 -12.56 -3.63
CA MET A 8 -10.91 -11.26 -4.29
C MET A 8 -11.16 -10.10 -3.32
N THR A 9 -12.18 -10.24 -2.47
CA THR A 9 -12.49 -9.22 -1.44
C THR A 9 -11.35 -9.08 -0.44
N LEU A 10 -10.82 -10.21 0.05
CA LEU A 10 -9.68 -10.23 0.96
C LEU A 10 -8.44 -9.60 0.30
N TYR A 11 -8.21 -9.92 -0.97
CA TYR A 11 -7.09 -9.41 -1.74
C TYR A 11 -7.13 -7.87 -1.85
N ILE A 12 -8.27 -7.31 -2.24
CA ILE A 12 -8.47 -5.85 -2.33
C ILE A 12 -8.32 -5.20 -0.95
N LEU A 13 -8.92 -5.79 0.09
CA LEU A 13 -8.82 -5.28 1.46
C LEU A 13 -7.36 -5.25 1.94
N PHE A 14 -6.58 -6.29 1.64
CA PHE A 14 -5.18 -6.34 2.03
C PHE A 14 -4.35 -5.23 1.37
N MET A 15 -4.63 -4.90 0.10
CA MET A 15 -4.00 -3.78 -0.60
C MET A 15 -4.35 -2.42 0.04
N ILE A 16 -5.60 -2.23 0.45
CA ILE A 16 -6.04 -1.01 1.15
C ILE A 16 -5.36 -0.90 2.53
N ILE A 17 -5.31 -2.00 3.29
CA ILE A 17 -4.66 -2.05 4.60
C ILE A 17 -3.16 -1.75 4.46
N ALA A 18 -2.49 -2.32 3.44
CA ALA A 18 -1.09 -2.04 3.16
C ALA A 18 -0.82 -0.54 2.98
N THR A 19 -1.69 0.15 2.23
CA THR A 19 -1.60 1.61 2.03
C THR A 19 -1.79 2.36 3.34
N PHE A 20 -2.79 1.97 4.14
CA PHE A 20 -3.11 2.61 5.41
C PHE A 20 -1.99 2.45 6.45
N VAL A 21 -1.44 1.23 6.58
CA VAL A 21 -0.32 0.92 7.49
C VAL A 21 0.92 1.74 7.08
N SER A 22 1.21 1.79 5.80
CA SER A 22 2.36 2.53 5.26
C SER A 22 2.24 4.03 5.47
N PHE A 23 1.03 4.58 5.26
CA PHE A 23 0.74 5.97 5.59
C PHE A 23 0.93 6.27 7.07
N THR A 24 0.39 5.42 7.94
CA THR A 24 0.49 5.60 9.39
C THR A 24 1.96 5.60 9.82
N TYR A 25 2.73 4.63 9.36
CA TYR A 25 4.16 4.51 9.63
C TYR A 25 4.94 5.74 9.12
N GLY A 26 4.76 6.12 7.85
CA GLY A 26 5.41 7.29 7.27
C GLY A 26 5.08 8.57 8.04
N SER A 27 3.81 8.76 8.41
CA SER A 27 3.36 9.93 9.15
C SER A 27 3.99 10.03 10.55
N ILE A 28 4.10 8.90 11.25
CA ILE A 28 4.71 8.85 12.59
C ILE A 28 6.21 9.15 12.49
N MET A 29 6.89 8.53 11.52
CA MET A 29 8.33 8.74 11.35
C MET A 29 8.64 10.20 11.04
N ILE A 30 7.95 10.80 10.07
CA ILE A 30 8.19 12.18 9.64
C ILE A 30 7.96 13.17 10.79
N ARG A 31 6.92 12.96 11.60
CA ARG A 31 6.64 13.83 12.76
C ARG A 31 7.68 13.70 13.87
N LYS A 32 8.27 12.52 14.05
CA LYS A 32 9.25 12.27 15.12
C LYS A 32 10.67 12.64 14.75
N THR A 33 11.06 12.48 13.48
CA THR A 33 12.45 12.68 13.04
C THR A 33 12.66 13.96 12.25
N GLY A 34 11.58 14.55 11.71
CA GLY A 34 11.67 15.66 10.74
C GLY A 34 12.20 15.25 9.37
N LEU A 35 12.62 13.99 9.18
CA LEU A 35 13.26 13.50 7.96
C LEU A 35 12.20 13.07 6.93
N PHE A 36 11.64 14.06 6.23
CA PHE A 36 10.56 13.85 5.26
C PHE A 36 10.89 12.81 4.18
N GLN A 37 12.02 12.99 3.48
CA GLN A 37 12.38 12.14 2.34
C GLN A 37 12.59 10.68 2.74
N GLN A 38 13.28 10.43 3.85
CA GLN A 38 13.49 9.08 4.37
C GLN A 38 12.17 8.45 4.80
N GLY A 39 11.31 9.21 5.50
CA GLY A 39 9.99 8.73 5.90
C GLY A 39 9.09 8.35 4.72
N VAL A 40 9.12 9.13 3.64
CA VAL A 40 8.39 8.81 2.40
C VAL A 40 8.95 7.56 1.73
N LEU A 41 10.27 7.46 1.59
CA LEU A 41 10.90 6.30 0.95
C LEU A 41 10.62 4.99 1.70
N ILE A 42 10.72 5.01 3.03
CA ILE A 42 10.48 3.81 3.84
C ILE A 42 8.98 3.46 3.82
N ALA A 43 8.08 4.45 3.88
CA ALA A 43 6.65 4.21 3.75
C ALA A 43 6.27 3.62 2.39
N GLY A 44 6.80 4.16 1.29
CA GLY A 44 6.59 3.62 -0.06
C GLY A 44 7.16 2.20 -0.19
N THR A 45 8.37 1.97 0.31
CA THR A 45 8.97 0.63 0.31
C THR A 45 8.10 -0.37 1.09
N LEU A 46 7.54 0.04 2.23
CA LEU A 46 6.65 -0.81 3.02
C LEU A 46 5.36 -1.14 2.26
N ASN A 47 4.75 -0.14 1.62
CA ASN A 47 3.54 -0.35 0.83
C ASN A 47 3.79 -1.29 -0.35
N PHE A 48 4.90 -1.07 -1.06
CA PHE A 48 5.33 -1.91 -2.16
C PHE A 48 5.55 -3.36 -1.73
N LEU A 49 6.27 -3.60 -0.62
CA LEU A 49 6.53 -4.96 -0.12
C LEU A 49 5.24 -5.67 0.32
N LEU A 50 4.35 -4.97 1.03
CA LEU A 50 3.06 -5.53 1.44
C LEU A 50 2.17 -5.83 0.22
N GLY A 51 2.16 -4.94 -0.77
CA GLY A 51 1.43 -5.13 -2.03
C GLY A 51 1.98 -6.28 -2.87
N LEU A 52 3.31 -6.46 -2.92
CA LEU A 52 3.93 -7.64 -3.51
C LEU A 52 3.53 -8.92 -2.77
N GLY A 53 3.47 -8.88 -1.44
CA GLY A 53 2.95 -9.99 -0.63
C GLY A 53 1.54 -10.38 -1.03
N ALA A 54 0.66 -9.40 -1.24
CA ALA A 54 -0.70 -9.61 -1.70
C ALA A 54 -0.73 -10.23 -3.11
N LEU A 55 0.07 -9.69 -4.04
CA LEU A 55 0.19 -10.21 -5.42
C LEU A 55 0.66 -11.66 -5.45
N MET A 56 1.64 -12.01 -4.62
CA MET A 56 2.10 -13.40 -4.48
C MET A 56 0.99 -14.29 -3.91
N GLY A 57 0.27 -13.84 -2.88
CA GLY A 57 -0.88 -14.57 -2.33
C GLY A 57 -1.96 -14.83 -3.37
N TRP A 58 -2.28 -13.82 -4.19
CA TRP A 58 -3.21 -13.98 -5.31
C TRP A 58 -2.69 -14.95 -6.37
N PHE A 59 -1.41 -14.85 -6.73
CA PHE A 59 -0.78 -15.73 -7.71
C PHE A 59 -0.91 -17.21 -7.34
N PHE A 60 -0.63 -17.56 -6.08
CA PHE A 60 -0.77 -18.93 -5.60
C PHE A 60 -2.23 -19.41 -5.54
N PHE A 61 -3.16 -18.53 -5.15
CA PHE A 61 -4.59 -18.88 -5.09
C PHE A 61 -5.18 -19.06 -6.48
N ALA A 62 -5.11 -18.04 -7.33
CA ALA A 62 -5.78 -18.02 -8.63
C ALA A 62 -5.08 -18.92 -9.66
N GLY A 63 -3.77 -19.12 -9.54
CA GLY A 63 -3.01 -20.02 -10.42
C GLY A 63 -3.44 -21.48 -10.33
N ALA A 64 -4.03 -21.90 -9.22
CA ALA A 64 -4.60 -23.25 -9.06
C ALA A 64 -6.02 -23.39 -9.63
N ILE A 65 -6.68 -22.27 -9.97
CA ILE A 65 -8.10 -22.24 -10.38
C ILE A 65 -8.21 -22.10 -11.90
N ASN A 66 -7.82 -20.94 -12.46
CA ASN A 66 -7.72 -20.75 -13.90
C ASN A 66 -6.83 -19.54 -14.27
N GLU A 67 -6.40 -19.51 -15.52
CA GLU A 67 -5.53 -18.46 -16.05
C GLU A 67 -6.23 -17.09 -16.13
N PHE A 68 -7.51 -17.07 -16.51
CA PHE A 68 -8.25 -15.82 -16.67
C PHE A 68 -8.36 -15.02 -15.35
N LEU A 69 -8.65 -15.71 -14.25
CA LEU A 69 -8.73 -15.16 -12.90
C LEU A 69 -7.35 -14.72 -12.41
N LEU A 70 -6.31 -15.51 -12.71
CA LEU A 70 -4.93 -15.18 -12.39
C LEU A 70 -4.54 -13.85 -13.05
N PHE A 71 -4.61 -13.75 -14.37
CA PHE A 71 -4.22 -12.55 -15.10
C PHE A 71 -5.10 -11.35 -14.77
N GLY A 72 -6.42 -11.54 -14.70
CA GLY A 72 -7.35 -10.48 -14.33
C GLY A 72 -7.06 -9.89 -12.96
N GLY A 73 -6.83 -10.74 -11.95
CA GLY A 73 -6.50 -10.28 -10.61
C GLY A 73 -5.09 -9.71 -10.47
N LEU A 74 -4.10 -10.20 -11.24
CA LEU A 74 -2.77 -9.57 -11.30
C LEU A 74 -2.83 -8.16 -11.89
N VAL A 75 -3.58 -7.95 -12.98
CA VAL A 75 -3.75 -6.62 -13.59
C VAL A 75 -4.44 -5.67 -12.61
N LEU A 76 -5.52 -6.12 -11.95
CA LEU A 76 -6.19 -5.36 -10.90
C LEU A 76 -5.22 -5.02 -9.76
N GLY A 77 -4.47 -6.01 -9.31
CA GLY A 77 -3.48 -5.91 -8.24
C GLY A 77 -2.39 -4.88 -8.50
N ILE A 78 -1.77 -4.96 -9.68
CA ILE A 78 -0.74 -4.01 -10.10
C ILE A 78 -1.34 -2.60 -10.22
N GLY A 79 -2.55 -2.47 -10.77
CA GLY A 79 -3.26 -1.21 -10.82
C GLY A 79 -3.50 -0.59 -9.44
N LEU A 80 -3.97 -1.39 -8.49
CA LEU A 80 -4.16 -0.98 -7.09
C LEU A 80 -2.84 -0.65 -6.40
N LEU A 81 -1.75 -1.36 -6.70
CA LEU A 81 -0.43 -1.09 -6.14
C LEU A 81 0.08 0.28 -6.59
N ILE A 82 0.04 0.55 -7.88
CA ILE A 82 0.49 1.83 -8.46
C ILE A 82 -0.40 2.97 -7.95
N ALA A 83 -1.72 2.77 -7.91
CA ALA A 83 -2.64 3.76 -7.37
C ALA A 83 -2.38 4.01 -5.87
N GLY A 84 -2.14 2.96 -5.09
CA GLY A 84 -1.82 3.03 -3.67
C GLY A 84 -0.53 3.81 -3.40
N GLU A 85 0.54 3.54 -4.15
CA GLU A 85 1.80 4.29 -4.08
C GLU A 85 1.59 5.78 -4.42
N ALA A 86 0.90 6.07 -5.53
CA ALA A 86 0.63 7.43 -5.96
C ALA A 86 -0.17 8.21 -4.89
N VAL A 87 -1.21 7.59 -4.34
CA VAL A 87 -2.04 8.18 -3.28
C VAL A 87 -1.22 8.38 -2.00
N LEU A 88 -0.43 7.40 -1.59
CA LEU A 88 0.43 7.49 -0.41
C LEU A 88 1.39 8.68 -0.53
N VAL A 89 2.15 8.75 -1.63
CA VAL A 89 3.13 9.82 -1.86
C VAL A 89 2.43 11.19 -1.93
N ALA A 90 1.31 11.29 -2.65
CA ALA A 90 0.56 12.54 -2.74
C ALA A 90 0.09 13.05 -1.36
N ILE A 91 -0.47 12.17 -0.53
CA ILE A 91 -0.94 12.56 0.81
C ILE A 91 0.24 12.98 1.70
N LEU A 92 1.36 12.24 1.68
CA LEU A 92 2.56 12.59 2.45
C LEU A 92 3.09 13.97 2.03
N LEU A 93 3.15 14.26 0.73
CA LEU A 93 3.57 15.57 0.20
C LEU A 93 2.65 16.71 0.64
N LEU A 94 1.32 16.52 0.55
CA LEU A 94 0.35 17.52 0.98
C LEU A 94 0.46 17.86 2.48
N LYS A 95 0.78 16.87 3.31
CA LYS A 95 0.92 17.05 4.77
C LYS A 95 2.34 17.44 5.22
N ARG A 96 3.32 17.49 4.30
CA ARG A 96 4.72 17.80 4.58
C ARG A 96 4.90 19.03 5.48
N LYS A 97 4.34 20.17 5.06
CA LYS A 97 4.52 21.45 5.80
C LYS A 97 4.01 21.34 7.24
N LYS A 98 2.82 20.76 7.42
CA LYS A 98 2.20 20.60 8.74
C LYS A 98 3.03 19.70 9.67
N TRP A 99 3.61 18.63 9.16
CA TRP A 99 4.39 17.70 9.99
C TRP A 99 5.78 18.20 10.33
N LEU A 100 6.44 18.92 9.42
CA LEU A 100 7.71 19.58 9.72
C LEU A 100 7.53 20.70 10.76
N GLN A 101 6.39 21.38 10.76
CA GLN A 101 6.05 22.33 11.81
C GLN A 101 5.89 21.64 13.17
N ILE A 102 5.11 20.54 13.24
CA ILE A 102 4.94 19.76 14.49
C ILE A 102 6.29 19.33 15.07
N TYR A 103 7.23 18.91 14.23
CA TYR A 103 8.58 18.53 14.68
C TYR A 103 9.37 19.71 15.26
N HIS A 104 9.30 20.90 14.65
CA HIS A 104 9.99 22.09 15.17
C HIS A 104 9.36 22.63 16.47
N ASP A 105 8.05 22.45 16.63
CA ASP A 105 7.30 22.90 17.81
C ASP A 105 7.38 21.91 18.99
N SER A 106 7.98 20.72 18.80
CA SER A 106 8.18 19.67 19.82
C SER A 106 9.55 19.77 20.47
#